data_AF-A0A975B0E2-F1
#
_entry.id   AF-A0A975B0E2-F1
#
_cell.length_a   1.000
_cell.length_b   1.000
_cell.length_c   1.000
_cell.angle_alpha   90.00
_cell.angle_beta   90.00
_cell.angle_gamma   90.00
#
_symmetry.space_group_name_H-M   'P 1'
#
loop_
_entity.id
_entity.type
_entity.pdbx_description
1 polymer ?
#
loop_
_entity_poly.entity_id
_entity_poly.type
_entity_poly.pdbx_seq_one_letter_code
_entity_poly.pdbx_strand_id
1 'polypeptide(L)'
;MESIIKMFTTVSNANNGSVWLVLFIGFCFGAIILYSRLDKFEKMAGFMIFEDTLVPRMAMTTVALSSLGFYFLVDAGYASYSVKPTILGGLIVGGVLFGIGLVILGKCPSAFFVSVSEGRVDALVGVLGGMVGGAVFTIAYPFIEKLIGPDLGKIRLSDLFGGYDLIIVLVLSTVLLVTAYFLPTINYVDPADEIK
;
A
#
# COMPACT_ATOMS: atom_id res chain seq x y z
N MET A 1 -5.61 20.50 17.78
CA MET A 1 -5.10 21.53 16.85
C MET A 1 -3.57 21.55 16.82
N GLU A 2 -2.89 21.49 17.97
CA GLU A 2 -1.41 21.46 18.03
C GLU A 2 -0.74 20.30 17.29
N SER A 3 -1.30 19.08 17.32
CA SER A 3 -0.72 17.94 16.58
C SER A 3 -0.76 18.11 15.07
N ILE A 4 -1.78 18.77 14.52
CA ILE A 4 -1.91 19.01 13.08
C ILE A 4 -0.88 20.05 12.65
N ILE A 5 -0.72 21.12 13.44
CA ILE A 5 0.29 22.16 13.18
C ILE A 5 1.70 21.56 13.30
N LYS A 6 1.96 20.69 14.28
CA LYS A 6 3.21 19.93 14.39
C LYS A 6 3.48 19.03 13.19
N MET A 7 2.46 18.37 12.63
CA MET A 7 2.62 17.57 11.41
C MET A 7 3.00 18.46 10.22
N PHE A 8 2.30 19.57 10.00
CA PHE A 8 2.61 20.49 8.92
C PHE A 8 3.99 21.14 9.05
N THR A 9 4.41 21.51 10.26
CA THR A 9 5.76 22.05 10.48
C THR A 9 6.83 20.98 10.34
N THR A 10 6.54 19.72 10.70
CA THR A 10 7.46 18.59 10.46
C THR A 10 7.60 18.31 8.96
N VAL A 11 6.51 18.34 8.19
CA VAL A 11 6.56 18.14 6.73
C VAL A 11 7.23 19.33 6.03
N SER A 12 6.96 20.56 6.49
CA SER A 12 7.54 21.78 5.91
C SER A 12 9.02 22.00 6.28
N ASN A 13 9.48 21.53 7.45
CA ASN A 13 10.88 21.62 7.88
C ASN A 13 11.65 20.30 7.67
N ALA A 14 11.00 19.23 7.22
CA ALA A 14 11.72 18.04 6.80
C ALA A 14 12.56 18.40 5.57
N ASN A 15 13.86 18.16 5.66
CA ASN A 15 14.84 18.44 4.60
C ASN A 15 14.69 17.51 3.36
N ASN A 16 13.50 16.93 3.18
CA ASN A 16 13.22 15.75 2.36
C ASN A 16 12.29 16.07 1.17
N GLY A 17 11.97 17.34 0.92
CA GLY A 17 11.22 17.80 -0.25
C GLY A 17 10.21 18.91 0.07
N SER A 18 9.99 19.84 -0.88
CA SER A 18 8.95 20.86 -0.78
C SER A 18 7.57 20.21 -0.70
N VAL A 19 6.64 20.77 0.09
CA VAL A 19 5.23 20.34 0.15
C VAL A 19 4.61 20.23 -1.26
N TRP A 20 5.05 21.11 -2.15
CA TRP A 20 4.63 21.13 -3.54
C TRP A 20 5.04 19.87 -4.33
N LEU A 21 6.22 19.32 -4.03
CA LEU A 21 6.72 18.09 -4.65
C LEU A 21 5.90 16.88 -4.19
N VAL A 22 5.57 16.80 -2.90
CA VAL A 22 4.71 15.73 -2.37
C VAL A 22 3.31 15.77 -3.00
N LEU A 23 2.75 16.98 -3.15
CA LEU A 23 1.46 17.17 -3.81
C LEU A 23 1.50 16.77 -5.29
N PHE A 24 2.57 17.13 -6.01
CA PHE A 24 2.75 16.76 -7.40
C PHE A 24 2.89 15.24 -7.59
N ILE A 25 3.69 14.57 -6.76
CA ILE A 25 3.83 13.10 -6.80
C ILE A 25 2.48 12.44 -6.49
N GLY A 26 1.75 12.92 -5.49
CA GLY A 26 0.42 12.42 -5.15
C GLY A 26 -0.57 12.59 -6.30
N PHE A 27 -0.55 13.72 -6.99
CA PHE A 27 -1.37 13.97 -8.17
C PHE A 27 -1.02 13.00 -9.31
N CYS A 28 0.27 12.82 -9.63
CA CYS A 28 0.71 11.85 -10.64
C CYS A 28 0.28 10.42 -10.28
N PHE A 29 0.46 10.02 -9.01
CA PHE A 29 0.05 8.70 -8.53
C PHE A 29 -1.47 8.49 -8.66
N GLY A 30 -2.28 9.48 -8.28
CA GLY A 30 -3.74 9.44 -8.46
C GLY A 30 -4.15 9.34 -9.92
N ALA A 31 -3.52 10.12 -10.80
CA ALA A 31 -3.78 10.07 -12.24
C ALA A 31 -3.45 8.70 -12.85
N ILE A 32 -2.38 8.04 -12.41
CA ILE A 32 -2.01 6.69 -12.86
C ILE A 32 -3.06 5.66 -12.43
N ILE A 33 -3.56 5.73 -11.19
CA ILE A 33 -4.60 4.81 -10.70
C ILE A 33 -5.90 5.02 -11.48
N LEU A 34 -6.32 6.27 -11.69
CA LEU A 34 -7.52 6.59 -12.47
C LEU A 34 -7.40 6.09 -13.91
N TYR A 35 -6.23 6.23 -14.53
CA TYR A 35 -5.97 5.67 -15.85
C TYR A 35 -6.03 4.15 -15.87
N SER A 36 -5.53 3.49 -14.82
CA SER A 36 -5.51 2.03 -14.69
C SER A 36 -6.87 1.42 -14.37
N ARG A 37 -7.88 2.25 -14.03
CA ARG A 37 -9.25 1.84 -13.65
C ARG A 37 -9.32 0.81 -12.53
N LEU A 38 -8.31 0.83 -11.65
CA LEU A 38 -8.22 -0.05 -10.47
C LEU A 38 -9.10 0.44 -9.31
N ASP A 39 -9.70 1.62 -9.47
CA ASP A 39 -10.67 2.18 -8.56
C ASP A 39 -12.02 1.44 -8.63
N LYS A 40 -12.33 0.70 -9.69
CA LYS A 40 -13.60 -0.03 -9.84
C LYS A 40 -13.77 -1.22 -8.87
N PHE A 41 -15.00 -1.42 -8.40
CA PHE A 41 -15.32 -2.51 -7.47
C PHE A 41 -15.24 -3.87 -8.18
N GLU A 42 -15.72 -3.92 -9.42
CA GLU A 42 -15.78 -5.10 -10.28
C GLU A 42 -14.39 -5.69 -10.51
N LYS A 43 -13.38 -4.82 -10.66
CA LYS A 43 -11.97 -5.24 -10.81
C LYS A 43 -11.40 -5.87 -9.56
N MET A 44 -11.74 -5.33 -8.39
CA MET A 44 -11.31 -5.91 -7.11
C MET A 44 -12.09 -7.17 -6.75
N ALA A 45 -13.40 -7.20 -7.04
CA ALA A 45 -14.24 -8.38 -6.87
C ALA A 45 -13.77 -9.52 -7.77
N GLY A 46 -13.52 -9.24 -9.05
CA GLY A 46 -12.94 -10.19 -10.01
C GLY A 46 -11.60 -10.76 -9.55
N PHE A 47 -10.75 -9.94 -8.93
CA PHE A 47 -9.54 -10.45 -8.28
C PHE A 47 -9.83 -11.41 -7.13
N MET A 48 -10.75 -11.06 -6.22
CA MET A 48 -11.07 -11.89 -5.04
C MET A 48 -11.68 -13.24 -5.39
N ILE A 49 -12.41 -13.35 -6.51
CA ILE A 49 -12.96 -14.61 -7.03
C ILE A 49 -12.06 -15.29 -8.07
N PHE A 50 -10.84 -14.77 -8.29
CA PHE A 50 -9.86 -15.29 -9.26
C PHE A 50 -10.30 -15.24 -10.73
N GLU A 51 -11.22 -14.34 -11.09
CA GLU A 51 -11.66 -14.08 -12.47
C GLU A 51 -10.88 -12.95 -13.15
N ASP A 52 -10.23 -12.06 -12.39
CA ASP A 52 -9.37 -11.00 -12.93
C ASP A 52 -7.95 -11.10 -12.33
N THR A 53 -6.98 -11.27 -13.22
CA THR A 53 -5.56 -11.44 -12.87
C THR A 53 -4.74 -10.16 -13.01
N LEU A 54 -5.37 -9.07 -13.47
CA LEU A 54 -4.72 -7.78 -13.70
C LEU A 54 -4.20 -7.19 -12.38
N VAL A 55 -5.05 -7.16 -11.33
CA VAL A 55 -4.69 -6.63 -10.01
C VAL A 55 -3.46 -7.32 -9.40
N PRO A 56 -3.42 -8.67 -9.26
CA PRO A 56 -2.28 -9.34 -8.65
C PRO A 56 -1.01 -9.21 -9.51
N ARG A 57 -1.13 -9.25 -10.84
CA ARG A 57 0.00 -9.04 -11.75
C ARG A 57 0.58 -7.63 -11.60
N MET A 58 -0.28 -6.61 -11.55
CA MET A 58 0.13 -5.22 -11.37
C MET A 58 0.79 -4.98 -10.01
N ALA A 59 0.24 -5.58 -8.95
CA ALA A 59 0.83 -5.53 -7.63
C ALA A 59 2.23 -6.18 -7.59
N MET A 60 2.39 -7.38 -8.15
CA MET A 60 3.68 -8.10 -8.18
C MET A 60 4.75 -7.33 -8.97
N THR A 61 4.41 -6.83 -10.16
CA THR A 61 5.34 -6.05 -11.00
C THR A 61 5.71 -4.72 -10.34
N THR A 62 4.75 -4.03 -9.73
CA THR A 62 5.00 -2.78 -9.00
C THR A 62 5.92 -3.01 -7.81
N VAL A 63 5.70 -4.05 -7.01
CA VAL A 63 6.56 -4.38 -5.87
C VAL A 63 7.97 -4.78 -6.31
N ALA A 64 8.09 -5.55 -7.40
CA ALA A 64 9.39 -5.94 -7.95
C ALA A 64 10.22 -4.74 -8.44
N LEU A 65 9.60 -3.82 -9.19
CA LEU A 65 10.26 -2.61 -9.69
C LEU A 65 10.55 -1.62 -8.56
N SER A 66 9.61 -1.45 -7.62
CA SER A 66 9.76 -0.52 -6.51
C SER A 66 10.86 -0.95 -5.55
N SER A 67 10.94 -2.25 -5.22
CA SER A 67 12.00 -2.78 -4.36
C SER A 67 13.39 -2.61 -5.00
N LEU A 68 13.51 -2.90 -6.30
CA LEU A 68 14.76 -2.72 -7.05
C LEU A 68 15.16 -1.25 -7.15
N GLY A 69 14.24 -0.36 -7.53
CA GLY A 69 14.49 1.07 -7.60
C GLY A 69 14.86 1.67 -6.24
N PHE A 70 14.14 1.27 -5.18
CA PHE A 70 14.41 1.77 -3.83
C PHE A 70 15.80 1.34 -3.33
N TYR A 71 16.25 0.12 -3.65
CA TYR A 71 17.61 -0.33 -3.34
C TYR A 71 18.68 0.59 -3.94
N PHE A 72 18.58 0.93 -5.23
CA PHE A 72 19.53 1.85 -5.87
C PHE A 72 19.45 3.28 -5.32
N LEU A 73 18.26 3.75 -4.93
CA LEU A 73 18.11 5.06 -4.29
C LEU A 73 18.80 5.11 -2.92
N VAL A 74 18.76 4.01 -2.16
CA VAL A 74 19.45 3.92 -0.87
C VAL A 74 20.96 3.80 -1.08
N ASP A 75 21.42 2.99 -2.02
CA ASP A 75 22.84 2.84 -2.33
C ASP A 75 23.49 4.15 -2.81
N ALA A 76 22.76 4.93 -3.61
CA ALA A 76 23.17 6.27 -4.03
C ALA A 76 23.08 7.34 -2.92
N GLY A 77 22.62 7.00 -1.72
CA GLY A 77 22.52 7.89 -0.57
C GLY A 77 21.34 8.88 -0.60
N TYR A 78 20.42 8.74 -1.56
CA TYR A 78 19.23 9.59 -1.67
C TYR A 78 18.07 9.16 -0.74
N ALA A 79 18.07 7.92 -0.27
CA ALA A 79 17.02 7.37 0.59
C ALA A 79 17.60 6.59 1.78
N SER A 80 16.78 6.37 2.81
CA SER A 80 17.15 5.56 3.98
C SER A 80 16.03 4.60 4.37
N TYR A 81 16.41 3.41 4.81
CA TYR A 81 15.47 2.38 5.26
C TYR A 81 14.95 2.69 6.67
N SER A 82 13.71 3.19 6.77
CA SER A 82 12.98 3.30 8.04
C SER A 82 12.10 2.08 8.28
N VAL A 83 12.69 1.01 8.81
CA VAL A 83 11.98 -0.25 9.07
C VAL A 83 11.23 -0.20 10.40
N LYS A 84 9.95 -0.53 10.33
CA LYS A 84 9.06 -0.62 11.50
C LYS A 84 9.37 -1.89 12.30
N PRO A 85 9.25 -1.84 13.64
CA PRO A 85 9.41 -3.03 14.48
C PRO A 85 8.40 -4.11 14.10
N THR A 86 8.83 -5.37 14.18
CA THR A 86 8.03 -6.54 13.81
C THR A 86 7.31 -7.06 15.04
N ILE A 87 6.04 -6.68 15.18
CA ILE A 87 5.18 -7.18 16.25
C ILE A 87 4.21 -8.19 15.66
N LEU A 88 4.55 -9.48 15.76
CA LEU A 88 3.91 -10.52 14.96
C LEU A 88 2.41 -10.66 15.24
N GLY A 89 2.01 -10.63 16.52
CA GLY A 89 0.59 -10.71 16.87
C GLY A 89 -0.21 -9.51 16.34
N GLY A 90 0.40 -8.34 16.31
CA GLY A 90 -0.22 -7.11 15.79
C GLY A 90 -0.34 -7.13 14.28
N LEU A 91 0.66 -7.68 13.60
CA LEU A 91 0.66 -7.84 12.15
C LEU A 91 -0.40 -8.85 11.69
N ILE A 92 -0.55 -9.97 12.41
CA ILE A 92 -1.57 -10.98 12.11
C ILE A 92 -2.97 -10.42 12.34
N VAL A 93 -3.24 -9.90 13.55
CA VAL A 93 -4.57 -9.37 13.89
C VAL A 93 -4.92 -8.17 13.01
N GLY A 94 -3.97 -7.24 12.84
CA GLY A 94 -4.13 -6.08 11.99
C GLY A 94 -4.33 -6.45 10.52
N GLY A 95 -3.57 -7.41 9.99
CA GLY A 95 -3.70 -7.90 8.62
C GLY A 95 -5.05 -8.56 8.35
N VAL A 96 -5.56 -9.35 9.29
CA VAL A 96 -6.90 -9.96 9.20
C VAL A 96 -7.99 -8.90 9.23
N LEU A 97 -7.96 -7.98 10.21
CA LEU A 97 -8.95 -6.90 10.30
C LEU A 97 -8.92 -5.98 9.07
N PHE A 98 -7.73 -5.65 8.60
CA PHE A 98 -7.54 -4.86 7.37
C PHE A 98 -8.09 -5.60 6.16
N GLY A 99 -7.79 -6.89 6.00
CA GLY A 99 -8.31 -7.73 4.91
C GLY A 99 -9.84 -7.83 4.92
N ILE A 100 -10.46 -8.03 6.08
CA ILE A 100 -11.93 -8.02 6.23
C ILE A 100 -12.51 -6.69 5.75
N GLY A 101 -11.89 -5.57 6.13
CA GLY A 101 -12.29 -4.24 5.65
C GLY A 101 -12.21 -4.10 4.13
N LEU A 102 -11.13 -4.61 3.50
CA LEU A 102 -10.99 -4.59 2.04
C LEU A 102 -12.07 -5.40 1.34
N VAL A 103 -12.45 -6.56 1.89
CA VAL A 103 -13.51 -7.42 1.31
C VAL A 103 -14.88 -6.76 1.43
N ILE A 104 -15.21 -6.18 2.60
CA ILE A 104 -16.51 -5.54 2.83
C ILE A 104 -16.70 -4.33 1.91
N LEU A 105 -15.65 -3.53 1.73
CA LEU A 105 -15.70 -2.31 0.93
C LEU A 105 -15.36 -2.54 -0.55
N GLY A 106 -14.75 -3.68 -0.88
CA GLY A 106 -14.34 -4.10 -2.23
C GLY A 106 -13.43 -3.14 -2.97
N LYS A 107 -12.57 -2.41 -2.24
CA LYS A 107 -11.57 -1.48 -2.79
C LYS A 107 -10.30 -1.55 -1.97
N CYS A 108 -9.16 -1.33 -2.62
CA CYS A 108 -7.86 -1.19 -1.95
C CYS A 108 -7.70 0.22 -1.34
N PRO A 109 -6.82 0.43 -0.35
CA PRO A 109 -6.71 1.71 0.37
C PRO A 109 -6.45 2.91 -0.55
N SER A 110 -5.65 2.73 -1.60
CA SER A 110 -5.34 3.78 -2.58
C SER A 110 -6.52 4.06 -3.52
N ALA A 111 -7.28 3.03 -3.90
CA ALA A 111 -8.46 3.16 -4.76
C ALA A 111 -9.57 4.00 -4.11
N PHE A 112 -9.72 3.98 -2.77
CA PHE A 112 -10.73 4.80 -2.09
C PHE A 112 -10.57 6.29 -2.37
N PHE A 113 -9.34 6.82 -2.26
CA PHE A 113 -9.10 8.25 -2.47
C PHE A 113 -9.39 8.67 -3.91
N VAL A 114 -9.10 7.80 -4.88
CA VAL A 114 -9.40 8.04 -6.29
C VAL A 114 -10.92 7.97 -6.54
N SER A 115 -11.61 6.93 -6.04
CA SER A 115 -13.07 6.86 -6.17
C SER A 115 -13.80 8.01 -5.49
N VAL A 116 -13.29 8.53 -4.36
CA VAL A 116 -13.83 9.75 -3.74
C VAL A 116 -13.73 10.95 -4.70
N SER A 117 -12.63 11.07 -5.45
CA SER A 117 -12.48 12.14 -6.45
C SER A 117 -13.43 12.01 -7.65
N GLU A 118 -13.93 10.80 -7.94
CA GLU A 118 -14.99 10.57 -8.94
C GLU A 118 -16.40 10.85 -8.41
N GLY A 119 -16.55 11.20 -7.12
CA GLY A 119 -17.83 11.50 -6.49
C GLY A 119 -18.56 10.28 -5.91
N ARG A 120 -17.88 9.14 -5.77
CA ARG A 120 -18.44 7.92 -5.18
C ARG A 120 -18.61 8.04 -3.66
N VAL A 121 -19.85 8.19 -3.20
CA VAL A 121 -20.19 8.36 -1.78
C VAL A 121 -19.86 7.11 -0.95
N ASP A 122 -20.00 5.92 -1.55
CA ASP A 122 -19.57 4.64 -0.98
C ASP A 122 -18.09 4.64 -0.59
N ALA A 123 -17.23 5.20 -1.45
CA ALA A 123 -15.81 5.33 -1.16
C ALA A 123 -15.53 6.35 -0.04
N LEU A 124 -16.31 7.43 0.02
CA LEU A 124 -16.17 8.47 1.06
C LEU A 124 -16.44 7.91 2.46
N VAL A 125 -17.48 7.09 2.60
CA VAL A 125 -17.79 6.40 3.86
C VAL A 125 -16.63 5.49 4.27
N GLY A 126 -16.03 4.76 3.32
CA GLY A 126 -14.84 3.95 3.56
C GLY A 126 -13.64 4.76 4.07
N VAL A 127 -13.34 5.90 3.43
CA VAL A 127 -12.24 6.79 3.87
C VAL A 127 -12.49 7.33 5.27
N LEU A 128 -13.67 7.89 5.53
CA LEU A 128 -14.01 8.44 6.84
C LEU A 128 -14.02 7.36 7.92
N GLY A 129 -14.59 6.19 7.63
CA GLY A 129 -14.57 5.04 8.51
C GLY A 129 -13.15 4.57 8.84
N GLY A 130 -12.27 4.52 7.84
CA GLY A 130 -10.85 4.21 8.02
C GLY A 130 -10.11 5.24 8.88
N MET A 131 -10.38 6.53 8.67
CA MET A 131 -9.80 7.62 9.48
C MET A 131 -10.25 7.53 10.94
N VAL A 132 -11.55 7.32 11.18
CA VAL A 132 -12.10 7.15 12.53
C VAL A 132 -11.53 5.89 13.17
N GLY A 133 -11.49 4.76 12.45
CA GLY A 133 -10.90 3.51 12.92
C GLY A 133 -9.43 3.67 13.30
N GLY A 134 -8.64 4.38 12.50
CA GLY A 134 -7.24 4.68 12.80
C GLY A 134 -7.07 5.58 14.03
N ALA A 135 -7.95 6.58 14.21
CA ALA A 135 -7.95 7.43 15.39
C ALA A 135 -8.30 6.63 16.66
N VAL A 136 -9.34 5.80 16.61
CA VAL A 136 -9.74 4.90 17.71
C VAL A 136 -8.61 3.93 18.03
N PHE A 137 -8.00 3.32 17.02
CA PHE A 137 -6.86 2.42 17.20
C PHE A 137 -5.68 3.14 17.88
N THR A 138 -5.38 4.38 17.50
CA THR A 138 -4.30 5.15 18.12
C THR A 138 -4.55 5.41 19.60
N ILE A 139 -5.79 5.69 19.99
CA ILE A 139 -6.18 5.90 21.39
C ILE A 139 -6.18 4.58 22.17
N ALA A 140 -6.62 3.50 21.53
CA ALA A 140 -6.70 2.17 22.14
C ALA A 140 -5.34 1.46 22.21
N TYR A 141 -4.37 1.83 21.36
CA TYR A 141 -3.04 1.23 21.25
C TYR A 141 -2.37 0.91 22.59
N PRO A 142 -2.27 1.82 23.59
CA PRO A 142 -1.63 1.51 24.88
C PRO A 142 -2.28 0.34 25.64
N PHE A 143 -3.55 0.04 25.39
CA PHE A 143 -4.25 -1.11 25.99
C PHE A 143 -4.03 -2.39 25.20
N ILE A 144 -3.91 -2.29 23.87
CA ILE A 144 -3.76 -3.44 22.97
C ILE A 144 -2.29 -3.87 22.85
N GLU A 145 -1.33 -2.96 23.06
CA GLU A 145 0.11 -3.24 23.03
C GLU A 145 0.49 -4.38 23.99
N LYS A 146 -0.14 -4.43 25.18
CA LYS A 146 0.06 -5.52 26.15
C LYS A 146 -0.44 -6.89 25.68
N LEU A 147 -1.38 -6.92 24.73
CA LEU A 147 -2.04 -8.12 24.22
C LEU A 147 -1.44 -8.61 22.90
N ILE A 148 -0.74 -7.73 22.17
CA ILE A 148 -0.28 -7.93 20.79
C ILE A 148 1.06 -8.71 20.67
N GLY A 149 1.69 -9.03 21.81
CA GLY A 149 2.89 -9.87 21.89
C GLY A 149 4.21 -9.08 21.90
N PRO A 150 5.35 -9.77 22.05
CA PRO A 150 6.66 -9.13 22.16
C PRO A 150 7.10 -8.47 20.84
N ASP A 151 7.81 -7.35 20.95
CA ASP A 151 8.50 -6.72 19.82
C ASP A 151 9.70 -7.58 19.42
N LEU A 152 9.67 -8.14 18.21
CA LEU A 152 10.74 -8.97 17.65
C LEU A 152 11.86 -8.12 17.04
N GLY A 153 11.77 -6.79 17.13
CA GLY A 153 12.74 -5.85 16.60
C GLY A 153 12.54 -5.57 15.11
N LYS A 154 13.50 -4.85 14.53
CA LYS A 154 13.47 -4.43 13.12
C LYS A 154 14.07 -5.52 12.23
N ILE A 155 13.38 -6.64 12.10
CA ILE A 155 13.83 -7.74 11.24
C ILE A 155 13.61 -7.37 9.78
N ARG A 156 14.68 -7.45 8.99
CA ARG A 156 14.60 -7.38 7.52
C ARG A 156 14.78 -8.77 6.94
N LEU A 157 14.18 -8.97 5.77
CA LEU A 157 14.52 -10.12 4.92
C LEU A 157 16.02 -10.21 4.69
N SER A 158 16.72 -9.07 4.58
CA SER A 158 18.15 -9.08 4.30
C SER A 158 19.05 -9.36 5.51
N ASP A 159 18.58 -9.04 6.72
CA ASP A 159 19.26 -9.40 7.97
C ASP A 159 19.21 -10.91 8.24
N LEU A 160 18.16 -11.60 7.77
CA LEU A 160 17.99 -13.05 7.94
C LEU A 160 18.92 -13.89 7.05
N PHE A 161 19.40 -13.34 5.92
CA PHE A 161 20.22 -14.03 4.94
C PHE A 161 21.69 -13.53 4.92
N GLY A 162 22.13 -12.85 5.97
CA GLY A 162 23.55 -12.55 6.20
C GLY A 162 24.10 -11.34 5.44
N GLY A 163 23.26 -10.34 5.12
CA GLY A 163 23.73 -9.03 4.64
C GLY A 163 23.96 -8.90 3.12
N TYR A 164 23.51 -9.87 2.32
CA TYR A 164 23.52 -9.77 0.86
C TYR A 164 22.28 -9.02 0.32
N ASP A 165 22.09 -7.76 0.74
CA ASP A 165 20.92 -6.93 0.40
C ASP A 165 20.62 -6.93 -1.11
N LEU A 166 21.65 -6.72 -1.94
CA LEU A 166 21.53 -6.66 -3.40
C LEU A 166 20.99 -7.97 -4.00
N ILE A 167 21.57 -9.10 -3.59
CA ILE A 167 21.23 -10.42 -4.14
C ILE A 167 19.80 -10.77 -3.78
N ILE A 168 19.38 -10.46 -2.55
CA ILE A 168 18.03 -10.74 -2.06
C ILE A 168 17.00 -9.91 -2.81
N VAL A 169 17.25 -8.61 -3.00
CA VAL A 169 16.36 -7.75 -3.80
C VAL A 169 16.28 -8.26 -5.24
N LEU A 170 17.42 -8.59 -5.87
CA LEU A 170 17.41 -9.13 -7.24
C LEU A 170 16.64 -10.45 -7.36
N VAL A 171 16.87 -11.40 -6.45
CA VAL A 171 16.18 -12.69 -6.45
C VAL A 171 14.68 -12.48 -6.22
N LEU A 172 14.29 -11.67 -5.24
CA LEU A 172 12.89 -11.37 -4.96
C LEU A 172 12.20 -10.70 -6.16
N SER A 173 12.81 -9.68 -6.74
CA SER A 173 12.26 -8.99 -7.92
C SER A 173 12.15 -9.94 -9.12
N THR A 174 13.15 -10.79 -9.35
CA THR A 174 13.13 -11.77 -10.45
C THR A 174 12.01 -12.80 -10.24
N VAL A 175 11.89 -13.36 -9.04
CA VAL A 175 10.83 -14.32 -8.70
C VAL A 175 9.44 -13.70 -8.88
N LEU A 176 9.24 -12.47 -8.42
CA LEU A 176 7.96 -11.76 -8.57
C LEU A 176 7.64 -11.47 -10.04
N LEU A 177 8.61 -11.06 -10.85
CA LEU A 177 8.41 -10.80 -12.28
C LEU A 177 8.13 -12.08 -13.07
N VAL A 178 8.86 -13.16 -12.78
CA VAL A 178 8.62 -14.48 -13.39
C VAL A 178 7.23 -14.97 -13.03
N THR A 179 6.83 -14.87 -11.75
CA THR A 179 5.49 -15.26 -11.30
C THR A 179 4.41 -14.44 -12.00
N ALA A 180 4.61 -13.12 -12.09
CA ALA A 180 3.69 -12.22 -12.78
C ALA A 180 3.56 -12.52 -14.29
N TYR A 181 4.66 -12.97 -14.93
CA TYR A 181 4.69 -13.39 -16.32
C TYR A 181 3.94 -14.72 -16.53
N PHE A 182 4.08 -15.67 -15.60
CA PHE A 182 3.39 -16.97 -15.67
C PHE A 182 1.89 -16.89 -15.37
N LEU A 183 1.44 -15.86 -14.63
CA LEU A 183 0.00 -15.66 -14.42
C LEU A 183 -0.70 -15.48 -15.77
N PRO A 184 -1.76 -16.25 -16.10
CA PRO A 184 -2.50 -16.09 -17.34
C PRO A 184 -3.21 -14.74 -17.38
N THR A 185 -3.31 -14.11 -18.55
CA THR A 185 -4.02 -12.81 -18.69
C THR A 185 -5.51 -13.05 -18.79
N ILE A 186 -6.17 -13.11 -17.64
CA ILE A 186 -7.62 -13.13 -17.55
C ILE A 186 -8.06 -11.71 -17.19
N ASN A 187 -8.75 -11.06 -18.12
CA ASN A 187 -9.31 -9.74 -17.94
C ASN A 187 -10.82 -9.87 -17.82
N TYR A 188 -11.36 -9.48 -16.67
CA TYR A 188 -12.81 -9.31 -16.55
C TYR A 188 -13.21 -8.06 -17.33
N VAL A 189 -14.00 -8.20 -18.39
CA VAL A 189 -14.54 -7.07 -19.15
C VAL A 189 -15.83 -6.66 -18.49
N ASP A 190 -15.85 -5.47 -17.90
CA ASP A 190 -17.05 -4.88 -17.34
C ASP A 190 -17.98 -4.48 -18.50
N PRO A 191 -19.22 -4.98 -18.57
CA PRO A 191 -20.17 -4.60 -19.62
C PRO A 191 -20.48 -3.10 -19.64
N ALA A 192 -20.23 -2.36 -18.55
CA ALA A 192 -20.34 -0.90 -18.53
C ALA A 192 -19.17 -0.17 -19.26
N ASP A 193 -18.08 -0.88 -19.60
CA ASP A 193 -16.94 -0.32 -20.33
C ASP A 193 -17.07 -0.38 -21.86
N GLU A 194 -17.99 -1.18 -22.38
CA GLU A 194 -18.29 -1.29 -23.82
C GLU A 194 -19.27 -0.21 -24.31
N ILE A 195 -19.95 0.49 -23.40
CA ILE A 195 -20.83 1.61 -23.73
C ILE A 195 -20.00 2.90 -23.79
N LYS A 196 -19.20 3.04 -24.84
CA LYS A 196 -18.59 4.30 -25.26
C LYS A 196 -18.76 4.52 -26.76
#